data_AF-A0A2E2C0D9-F1
#
_entry.id   AF-A0A2E2C0D9-F1
#
_cell.length_a   1.000
_cell.length_b   1.000
_cell.length_c   1.000
_cell.angle_alpha   90.00
_cell.angle_beta   90.00
_cell.angle_gamma   90.00
#
_symmetry.space_group_name_H-M   'P 1'
#
loop_
_entity.id
_entity.type
_entity.pdbx_description
1 polymer ?
#
loop_
_entity_poly.entity_id
_entity_poly.type
_entity_poly.pdbx_seq_one_letter_code
_entity_poly.pdbx_strand_id
1 'polypeptide(L)'
;MSHARDYSRDLYYYTRDAQTIDPELARSESTELGRNIDATKKELATIRKEYAGDKEVLASLKVIEDHLTNATAQHKTLHAECQMDTFDRTAGMKCCSDITKELEKAMAEHAALMRKLEIKELANSKKETTPKK
;
A
#
# COMPACT_ATOMS: atom_id res chain seq x y z
N MET A 1 4.58 1.30 -3.22
CA MET A 1 3.11 1.52 -3.19
C MET A 1 2.44 1.58 -4.57
N SER A 2 2.87 2.41 -5.51
CA SER A 2 2.18 2.56 -6.81
C SER A 2 2.01 1.24 -7.57
N HIS A 3 3.04 0.38 -7.56
CA HIS A 3 2.98 -0.95 -8.19
C HIS A 3 1.88 -1.84 -7.60
N ALA A 4 1.71 -1.88 -6.27
CA ALA A 4 0.64 -2.68 -5.65
C ALA A 4 -0.76 -2.20 -6.07
N ARG A 5 -0.97 -0.88 -6.17
CA ARG A 5 -2.24 -0.30 -6.62
C ARG A 5 -2.50 -0.67 -8.09
N ASP A 6 -1.49 -0.54 -8.94
CA ASP A 6 -1.61 -0.79 -10.37
C ASP A 6 -1.96 -2.27 -10.63
N TYR A 7 -1.25 -3.22 -9.97
CA TYR A 7 -1.61 -4.64 -10.00
C TYR A 7 -3.04 -4.93 -9.53
N SER A 8 -3.49 -4.32 -8.42
CA SER A 8 -4.85 -4.51 -7.93
C SER A 8 -5.90 -3.98 -8.91
N ARG A 9 -5.60 -2.88 -9.60
CA ARG A 9 -6.49 -2.28 -10.60
C ARG A 9 -6.54 -3.10 -11.88
N ASP A 10 -5.39 -3.59 -12.32
CA ASP A 10 -5.28 -4.40 -13.54
C ASP A 10 -5.99 -5.74 -13.34
N LEU A 11 -5.82 -6.37 -12.18
CA LEU A 11 -6.57 -7.57 -11.83
C LEU A 11 -8.07 -7.30 -11.76
N TYR A 12 -8.52 -6.17 -11.19
CA TYR A 12 -9.93 -5.78 -11.19
C TYR A 12 -10.50 -5.70 -12.62
N TYR A 13 -9.84 -4.99 -13.54
CA TYR A 13 -10.31 -4.83 -14.91
C TYR A 13 -10.28 -6.13 -15.69
N TYR A 14 -9.21 -6.92 -15.54
CA TYR A 14 -9.14 -8.27 -16.11
C TYR A 14 -10.31 -9.14 -15.65
N THR A 15 -10.60 -9.13 -14.35
CA THR A 15 -11.67 -9.94 -13.76
C THR A 15 -13.05 -9.52 -14.26
N ARG A 16 -13.26 -8.21 -14.43
CA ARG A 16 -14.50 -7.61 -14.91
C ARG A 16 -14.77 -7.94 -16.38
N ASP A 17 -13.75 -7.81 -17.23
CA ASP A 17 -13.92 -7.82 -18.69
C ASP A 17 -13.72 -9.19 -19.32
N ALA A 18 -13.02 -10.12 -18.65
CA ALA A 18 -12.74 -11.42 -19.20
C ALA A 18 -14.00 -12.29 -19.28
N GLN A 19 -14.22 -12.95 -20.43
CA GLN A 19 -15.32 -13.92 -20.57
C GLN A 19 -15.04 -15.21 -19.77
N THR A 20 -13.77 -15.56 -19.59
CA THR A 20 -13.28 -16.67 -18.76
C THR A 20 -12.00 -16.22 -18.05
N ILE A 21 -11.85 -16.53 -16.76
CA ILE A 21 -10.65 -16.19 -15.97
C ILE A 21 -9.60 -17.28 -16.19
N ASP A 22 -8.42 -16.90 -16.71
CA ASP A 22 -7.20 -17.71 -16.66
C ASP A 22 -6.70 -17.83 -15.19
N PRO A 23 -6.72 -19.03 -14.59
CA PRO A 23 -6.29 -19.25 -13.22
C PRO A 23 -4.78 -19.10 -13.00
N GLU A 24 -3.94 -19.31 -14.01
CA GLU A 24 -2.49 -19.12 -13.89
C GLU A 24 -2.15 -17.63 -13.81
N LEU A 25 -2.77 -16.83 -14.67
CA LEU A 25 -2.63 -15.37 -14.62
C LEU A 25 -3.15 -14.82 -13.29
N ALA A 26 -4.36 -15.20 -12.85
CA ALA A 26 -4.92 -14.72 -11.59
C ALA A 26 -4.05 -15.05 -10.36
N ARG A 27 -3.40 -16.22 -10.35
CA ARG A 27 -2.44 -16.61 -9.30
C ARG A 27 -1.14 -15.80 -9.36
N SER A 28 -0.60 -15.58 -10.55
CA SER A 28 0.63 -14.79 -10.76
C SER A 28 0.44 -13.34 -10.28
N GLU A 29 -0.61 -12.67 -10.78
CA GLU A 29 -0.94 -11.28 -10.44
C GLU A 29 -1.22 -11.12 -8.94
N SER A 30 -1.96 -12.06 -8.33
CA SER A 30 -2.21 -12.07 -6.89
C SER A 30 -0.91 -12.26 -6.09
N THR A 31 0.02 -13.09 -6.56
CA THR A 31 1.31 -13.30 -5.89
C THR A 31 2.16 -12.03 -5.90
N GLU A 32 2.25 -11.36 -7.05
CA GLU A 32 3.02 -10.11 -7.20
C GLU A 32 2.40 -8.95 -6.40
N LEU A 33 1.07 -8.88 -6.31
CA LEU A 33 0.40 -7.94 -5.41
C LEU A 33 0.84 -8.12 -3.96
N GLY A 34 0.86 -9.36 -3.47
CA GLY A 34 1.32 -9.68 -2.12
C GLY A 34 2.76 -9.26 -1.87
N ARG A 35 3.67 -9.57 -2.81
CA ARG A 35 5.09 -9.18 -2.73
C ARG A 35 5.27 -7.66 -2.64
N ASN A 36 4.49 -6.89 -3.40
CA ASN A 36 4.55 -5.44 -3.39
C ASN A 36 4.03 -4.81 -2.07
N ILE A 37 2.98 -5.40 -1.48
CA ILE A 37 2.49 -4.97 -0.15
C ILE A 37 3.57 -5.23 0.91
N ASP A 38 4.19 -6.41 0.90
CA ASP A 38 5.24 -6.77 1.85
C ASP A 38 6.51 -5.92 1.69
N ALA A 39 6.92 -5.63 0.45
CA ALA A 39 8.03 -4.73 0.18
C ALA A 39 7.78 -3.34 0.78
N THR A 40 6.58 -2.79 0.58
CA THR A 40 6.19 -1.50 1.15
C THR A 40 6.24 -1.53 2.69
N LYS A 41 5.76 -2.60 3.33
CA LYS A 41 5.83 -2.73 4.80
C LYS A 41 7.27 -2.75 5.31
N LYS A 42 8.20 -3.39 4.60
CA LYS A 42 9.62 -3.41 4.95
C LYS A 42 10.24 -2.01 4.85
N GLU A 43 9.90 -1.24 3.83
CA GLU A 43 10.34 0.16 3.69
C GLU A 43 9.86 1.02 4.86
N LEU A 44 8.58 0.93 5.23
CA LEU A 44 8.05 1.67 6.38
C LEU A 44 8.73 1.29 7.70
N ALA A 45 9.09 0.02 7.89
CA ALA A 45 9.82 -0.43 9.07
C ALA A 45 11.22 0.21 9.17
N THR A 46 11.86 0.52 8.03
CA THR A 46 13.12 1.27 8.01
C THR A 46 12.89 2.71 8.42
N ILE A 47 11.92 3.40 7.82
CA ILE A 47 11.57 4.80 8.17
C ILE A 47 11.20 4.91 9.66
N ARG A 48 10.46 3.93 10.19
CA ARG A 48 10.11 3.88 11.61
C ARG A 48 11.32 3.88 12.54
N LYS A 49 12.41 3.21 12.15
CA LYS A 49 13.66 3.19 12.93
C LYS A 49 14.38 4.54 12.86
N GLU A 50 14.41 5.15 11.68
CA GLU A 50 15.03 6.47 11.47
C GLU A 50 14.34 7.55 12.30
N TYR A 51 13.01 7.49 12.42
CA TYR A 51 12.19 8.47 13.15
C TYR A 51 11.68 7.97 14.50
N ALA A 52 12.41 7.05 15.16
CA ALA A 52 11.97 6.44 16.43
C ALA A 52 11.70 7.45 17.56
N GLY A 53 12.27 8.65 17.48
CA GLY A 53 12.05 9.75 18.44
C GLY A 53 10.90 10.70 18.08
N ASP A 54 10.36 10.67 16.86
CA ASP A 54 9.33 11.59 16.40
C ASP A 54 7.93 10.96 16.51
N LYS A 55 7.21 11.29 17.58
CA LYS A 55 5.87 10.76 17.85
C LYS A 55 4.85 11.06 16.76
N GLU A 56 4.96 12.20 16.07
CA GLU A 56 4.02 12.57 15.01
C GLU A 56 4.25 11.74 13.74
N VAL A 57 5.53 11.51 13.41
CA VAL A 57 5.93 10.62 12.32
C VAL A 57 5.50 9.19 12.63
N LEU A 58 5.75 8.70 13.85
CA LEU A 58 5.32 7.36 14.28
C LEU A 58 3.80 7.17 14.23
N ALA A 59 3.02 8.20 14.58
CA ALA A 59 1.56 8.16 14.45
C ALA A 59 1.12 8.07 12.98
N SER A 60 1.74 8.84 12.09
CA SER A 60 1.44 8.81 10.66
C SER A 60 1.83 7.46 10.03
N LEU A 61 3.02 6.93 10.38
CA LEU A 61 3.47 5.61 9.95
C LEU A 61 2.51 4.51 10.40
N LYS A 62 1.99 4.58 11.63
CA LYS A 62 1.02 3.61 12.13
C LYS A 62 -0.25 3.59 11.27
N VAL A 63 -0.78 4.74 10.86
CA VAL A 63 -1.98 4.79 10.00
C VAL A 63 -1.71 4.13 8.64
N ILE A 64 -0.53 4.38 8.04
CA ILE A 64 -0.14 3.73 6.78
C ILE A 64 -0.01 2.21 6.98
N GLU A 65 0.62 1.76 8.07
CA GLU A 65 0.75 0.34 8.43
C GLU A 65 -0.62 -0.34 8.63
N ASP A 66 -1.59 0.36 9.22
CA ASP A 66 -2.95 -0.15 9.41
C ASP A 66 -3.65 -0.36 8.06
N HIS A 67 -3.57 0.60 7.13
CA HIS A 67 -4.10 0.45 5.77
C HIS A 67 -3.43 -0.69 5.00
N LEU A 68 -2.10 -0.82 5.08
CA LEU A 68 -1.39 -1.95 4.45
C LEU A 68 -1.75 -3.29 5.09
N THR A 69 -2.08 -3.32 6.38
CA THR A 69 -2.56 -4.53 7.06
C THR A 69 -3.95 -4.92 6.58
N ASN A 70 -4.86 -3.96 6.41
CA ASN A 70 -6.18 -4.20 5.82
C ASN A 70 -6.08 -4.69 4.38
N ALA A 71 -5.21 -4.08 3.56
CA ALA A 71 -4.92 -4.53 2.21
C ALA A 71 -4.40 -5.98 2.17
N THR A 72 -3.49 -6.35 3.09
CA THR A 72 -3.03 -7.74 3.23
C THR A 72 -4.16 -8.70 3.61
N ALA A 73 -5.10 -8.29 4.47
CA ALA A 73 -6.21 -9.14 4.86
C ALA A 73 -7.12 -9.45 3.65
N GLN A 74 -7.46 -8.44 2.86
CA GLN A 74 -8.24 -8.62 1.63
C GLN A 74 -7.46 -9.40 0.56
N HIS A 75 -6.15 -9.16 0.44
CA HIS A 75 -5.26 -9.92 -0.45
C HIS A 75 -5.24 -11.41 -0.12
N LYS A 76 -5.20 -11.80 1.17
CA LYS A 76 -5.26 -13.22 1.55
C LYS A 76 -6.55 -13.88 1.10
N THR A 77 -7.68 -13.20 1.22
CA THR A 77 -8.97 -13.70 0.72
C THR A 77 -8.93 -13.84 -0.80
N LEU A 78 -8.51 -12.79 -1.53
CA LEU A 78 -8.36 -12.83 -2.98
C LEU A 78 -7.42 -13.95 -3.44
N HIS A 79 -6.27 -14.11 -2.77
CA HIS A 79 -5.30 -15.11 -3.13
C HIS A 79 -5.86 -16.52 -2.97
N ALA A 80 -6.61 -16.78 -1.88
CA ALA A 80 -7.29 -18.06 -1.70
C ALA A 80 -8.30 -18.33 -2.83
N GLU A 81 -9.10 -17.32 -3.22
CA GLU A 81 -10.03 -17.43 -4.37
C GLU A 81 -9.28 -17.75 -5.68
N CYS A 82 -8.13 -17.10 -5.92
CA CYS A 82 -7.29 -17.38 -7.10
C CYS A 82 -6.72 -18.81 -7.12
N GLN A 83 -6.66 -19.52 -5.99
CA GLN A 83 -6.17 -20.91 -5.93
C GLN A 83 -7.27 -21.95 -6.18
N MET A 84 -8.55 -21.55 -6.25
CA MET A 84 -9.65 -22.49 -6.48
C MET A 84 -9.82 -22.82 -7.96
N ASP A 85 -10.31 -24.03 -8.26
CA ASP A 85 -10.63 -24.47 -9.64
C ASP A 85 -11.72 -23.61 -10.28
N THR A 86 -12.61 -23.04 -9.47
CA THR A 86 -13.65 -22.10 -9.91
C THR A 86 -13.45 -20.76 -9.22
N PHE A 87 -13.23 -19.70 -10.00
CA PHE A 87 -13.04 -18.36 -9.49
C PHE A 87 -14.37 -17.60 -9.35
N ASP A 88 -14.74 -17.17 -8.14
CA ASP A 88 -15.86 -16.25 -7.93
C ASP A 88 -15.45 -14.82 -8.32
N ARG A 89 -15.91 -14.39 -9.50
CA ARG A 89 -15.64 -13.04 -10.01
C ARG A 89 -16.16 -11.93 -9.10
N THR A 90 -17.32 -12.12 -8.47
CA THR A 90 -17.92 -11.08 -7.64
C THR A 90 -17.09 -10.89 -6.37
N ALA A 91 -16.72 -12.00 -5.71
CA ALA A 91 -15.84 -11.98 -4.56
C ALA A 91 -14.45 -11.42 -4.92
N GLY A 92 -13.87 -11.86 -6.04
CA GLY A 92 -12.58 -11.38 -6.55
C GLY A 92 -12.57 -9.88 -6.83
N MET A 93 -13.56 -9.37 -7.58
CA MET A 93 -13.70 -7.94 -7.85
C MET A 93 -13.86 -7.11 -6.58
N LYS A 94 -14.65 -7.61 -5.61
CA LYS A 94 -14.81 -6.93 -4.32
C LYS A 94 -13.49 -6.85 -3.57
N CYS A 95 -12.73 -7.94 -3.50
CA CYS A 95 -11.43 -7.94 -2.86
C CYS A 95 -10.47 -6.97 -3.56
N CYS A 96 -10.39 -6.98 -4.89
CA CYS A 96 -9.53 -6.05 -5.64
C CYS A 96 -9.93 -4.58 -5.41
N SER A 97 -11.22 -4.26 -5.37
CA SER A 97 -11.72 -2.92 -5.04
C SER A 97 -11.30 -2.51 -3.62
N ASP A 98 -11.48 -3.38 -2.64
CA ASP A 98 -11.18 -3.06 -1.24
C ASP A 98 -9.66 -2.94 -0.99
N ILE A 99 -8.84 -3.77 -1.65
CA ILE A 99 -7.38 -3.62 -1.67
C ILE A 99 -6.99 -2.27 -2.27
N THR A 100 -7.54 -1.92 -3.43
CA THR A 100 -7.24 -0.65 -4.10
C THR A 100 -7.55 0.54 -3.20
N LYS A 101 -8.72 0.56 -2.54
CA LYS A 101 -9.11 1.63 -1.61
C LYS A 101 -8.13 1.77 -0.44
N GLU A 102 -7.72 0.67 0.18
CA GLU A 102 -6.78 0.73 1.30
C GLU A 102 -5.38 1.19 0.84
N LEU A 103 -4.93 0.75 -0.34
CA LEU A 103 -3.67 1.22 -0.93
C LEU A 103 -3.70 2.71 -1.29
N GLU A 104 -4.82 3.22 -1.82
CA GLU A 104 -5.00 4.66 -2.09
C GLU A 104 -4.95 5.49 -0.81
N LYS A 105 -5.57 5.02 0.28
CA LYS A 105 -5.47 5.67 1.59
C LYS A 105 -4.03 5.66 2.11
N ALA A 106 -3.35 4.51 2.05
CA ALA A 106 -1.94 4.40 2.44
C ALA A 106 -1.05 5.36 1.63
N MET A 107 -1.28 5.49 0.33
CA MET A 107 -0.57 6.42 -0.55
C MET A 107 -0.84 7.89 -0.19
N ALA A 108 -2.08 8.24 0.11
CA ALA A 108 -2.46 9.60 0.50
C ALA A 108 -1.79 10.00 1.83
N GLU A 109 -1.82 9.11 2.83
CA GLU A 109 -1.16 9.32 4.12
C GLU A 109 0.36 9.39 3.98
N HIS A 110 0.95 8.54 3.15
CA HIS A 110 2.38 8.60 2.83
C HIS A 110 2.76 9.94 2.18
N ALA A 111 1.99 10.41 1.20
CA ALA A 111 2.23 11.71 0.58
C ALA A 111 2.10 12.86 1.58
N ALA A 112 1.14 12.78 2.50
CA ALA A 112 0.98 13.76 3.58
C ALA A 112 2.18 13.74 4.55
N LEU A 113 2.68 12.55 4.90
CA LEU A 113 3.88 12.39 5.73
C LEU A 113 5.11 13.01 5.06
N MET A 114 5.35 12.70 3.79
CA MET A 114 6.51 13.25 3.06
C MET A 114 6.49 14.78 3.03
N ARG A 115 5.34 15.40 2.76
CA ARG A 115 5.19 16.86 2.81
C ARG A 115 5.50 17.42 4.20
N LYS A 116 5.06 16.75 5.27
CA LYS A 116 5.37 17.18 6.65
C LYS A 116 6.87 17.11 6.93
N LEU A 117 7.54 16.05 6.48
CA LEU A 117 8.99 15.89 6.64
C LEU A 117 9.76 16.97 5.86
N GLU A 118 9.38 17.25 4.61
CA GLU A 118 9.98 18.32 3.81
C GLU A 118 9.84 19.70 4.48
N ILE A 119 8.66 19.99 5.06
CA ILE A 119 8.44 21.25 5.80
C ILE A 119 9.32 21.31 7.06
N LYS A 120 9.45 20.20 7.81
CA LYS A 120 10.31 20.12 9.01
C LYS A 120 11.78 20.35 8.64
N GLU A 121 12.28 19.72 7.57
CA GLU A 121 13.65 19.91 7.07
C GLU A 121 13.91 21.37 6.69
N LEU A 122 13.03 21.98 5.89
CA LEU A 122 13.14 23.39 5.50
C LEU A 122 13.12 24.35 6.71
N ALA A 123 12.35 24.03 7.75
CA ALA A 123 12.29 24.81 8.97
C ALA A 123 13.59 24.69 9.80
N ASN A 124 14.20 23.51 9.83
CA ASN A 124 15.47 23.28 10.52
C ASN A 124 16.63 24.00 9.82
N SER A 125 16.73 23.94 8.50
CA SER A 125 17.80 24.63 7.75
C SER A 125 17.78 26.16 7.93
N LYS A 126 16.58 26.76 8.07
CA LYS A 126 16.46 28.22 8.32
C LYS A 126 16.90 28.64 9.72
N LYS A 127 16.78 27.75 10.72
CA LYS A 127 17.23 28.03 12.09
C LYS A 127 18.75 28.03 12.21
N GLU A 128 19.45 27.19 11.46
CA GLU A 128 20.92 27.17 11.44
C GLU A 128 21.54 28.42 10.78
N THR A 129 20.82 29.08 9.87
CA THR A 129 21.32 30.28 9.17
C THR A 129 21.13 31.60 9.93
N THR A 130 20.53 31.60 11.12
CA THR A 130 20.34 32.84 11.90
C THR A 130 21.56 33.07 12.80
N PRO A 131 22.42 34.08 12.54
CA PRO A 131 23.58 34.32 13.38
C PRO A 131 23.11 34.74 14.78
N LYS A 132 23.66 34.09 15.83
CA LYS A 132 23.54 34.56 17.21
C LYS A 132 24.07 35.99 17.26
N LYS A 133 23.18 36.93 17.57
CA LYS A 133 23.52 38.33 17.79
C LYS A 133 24.03 38.54 19.21
#